data_AF-A0A2E2MKA6-F1
#
_entry.id   AF-A0A2E2MKA6-F1
#
_cell.length_a   1.000
_cell.length_b   1.000
_cell.length_c   1.000
_cell.angle_alpha   90.00
_cell.angle_beta   90.00
_cell.angle_gamma   90.00
#
_symmetry.space_group_name_H-M   'P 1'
#
loop_
_entity.id
_entity.type
_entity.pdbx_description
1 polymer ?
#
loop_
_entity_poly.entity_id
_entity_poly.type
_entity_poly.pdbx_seq_one_letter_code
_entity_poly.pdbx_strand_id
1 'polypeptide(L)'
;MKAGVQPLLTSDEAGLWLMFDKFEATAKTSGQRLIDPALHNYVSQLVCKLAGPYCPDVRVYVMRVPEFNASMAPNGMMNVFSGLLLRAHNEAQLSMVIGHEIGHFVRRHSIQRMRDMSDKAAFHTFFSIAMGAVGIPAMSDIAYLGIMGSISAFSRDHEREADKFGVLFMRDHNYDITEGAKIWENLIRELDALGDDRPTRSFFFASHPPPDERAKTLNLFADKLQGPAFPAKDNRDAYRAVIGKHRHWMLEDEIRQRRPKRTLELIKILIADGYNVGELKFFEGEVYRLRNDKDEDDLNNAVSAYHEAKRLGGYPAKLHRSLGIVYRRLDRIDDARDELGQYLRLMPDAPDAPFIRQMLKPVG
;
A
#
# COMPACT_ATOMS: atom_id res chain seq x y z
N MET A 1 16.26 10.11 -26.29
CA MET A 1 16.43 8.64 -26.16
C MET A 1 15.08 8.01 -25.81
N LYS A 2 14.87 6.74 -26.16
CA LYS A 2 13.65 5.99 -25.81
C LYS A 2 13.70 5.62 -24.31
N ALA A 3 12.55 5.50 -23.65
CA ALA A 3 12.47 4.95 -22.30
C ALA A 3 13.04 3.52 -22.26
N GLY A 4 13.65 3.12 -21.15
CA GLY A 4 14.24 1.79 -20.97
C GLY A 4 15.61 1.57 -21.61
N VAL A 5 16.09 2.49 -22.45
CA VAL A 5 17.40 2.38 -23.08
C VAL A 5 18.46 2.99 -22.18
N GLN A 6 19.47 2.19 -21.81
CA GLN A 6 20.62 2.66 -21.05
C GLN A 6 21.31 3.81 -21.80
N PRO A 7 21.52 4.96 -21.14
CA PRO A 7 22.10 6.12 -21.79
C PRO A 7 23.62 5.95 -21.94
N LEU A 8 24.21 6.69 -22.89
CA LEU A 8 25.66 6.79 -22.99
C LEU A 8 26.23 7.39 -21.70
N LEU A 9 27.37 6.88 -21.24
CA LEU A 9 28.05 7.36 -20.01
C LEU A 9 28.39 8.86 -20.05
N THR A 10 28.51 9.43 -21.26
CA THR A 10 28.80 10.85 -21.49
C THR A 10 27.55 11.75 -21.48
N SER A 11 26.35 11.17 -21.38
CA SER A 11 25.10 11.93 -21.37
C SER A 11 24.78 12.52 -19.99
N ASP A 12 23.89 13.50 -19.98
CA ASP A 12 23.34 14.11 -18.76
C ASP A 12 22.45 13.15 -17.95
N GLU A 13 21.97 12.06 -18.56
CA GLU A 13 21.10 11.06 -17.95
C GLU A 13 21.88 9.95 -17.21
N ALA A 14 23.16 9.77 -17.52
CA ALA A 14 23.99 8.66 -17.03
C ALA A 14 24.11 8.64 -15.50
N GLY A 15 24.22 9.82 -14.86
CA GLY A 15 24.27 9.93 -13.41
C GLY A 15 23.00 9.38 -12.77
N LEU A 16 21.83 9.88 -13.19
CA LEU A 16 20.54 9.44 -12.65
C LEU A 16 20.34 7.94 -12.85
N TRP A 17 20.72 7.42 -14.03
CA TRP A 17 20.67 5.98 -14.31
C TRP A 17 21.50 5.18 -13.31
N LEU A 18 22.77 5.56 -13.10
CA LEU A 18 23.67 4.89 -12.15
C LEU A 18 23.13 4.92 -10.71
N MET A 19 22.50 6.03 -10.31
CA MET A 19 21.86 6.13 -9.00
C MET A 19 20.75 5.10 -8.84
N PHE A 20 19.87 4.96 -9.83
CA PHE A 20 18.80 3.98 -9.79
C PHE A 20 19.28 2.53 -9.94
N ASP A 21 20.38 2.28 -10.65
CA ASP A 21 21.02 0.95 -10.65
C ASP A 21 21.49 0.56 -9.24
N LYS A 22 22.03 1.51 -8.48
CA LYS A 22 22.39 1.26 -7.08
C LYS A 22 21.16 1.08 -6.19
N PHE A 23 20.11 1.88 -6.35
CA PHE A 23 18.86 1.68 -5.60
C PHE A 23 18.25 0.30 -5.89
N GLU A 24 18.30 -0.13 -7.15
CA GLU A 24 17.84 -1.46 -7.55
C GLU A 24 18.65 -2.58 -6.91
N ALA A 25 19.97 -2.42 -6.79
CA ALA A 25 20.80 -3.37 -6.07
C ALA A 25 20.35 -3.53 -4.60
N THR A 26 20.03 -2.43 -3.91
CA THR A 26 19.48 -2.47 -2.55
C THR A 26 18.11 -3.14 -2.49
N ALA A 27 17.20 -2.81 -3.42
CA ALA A 27 15.87 -3.42 -3.49
C ALA A 27 15.95 -4.95 -3.71
N LYS A 28 16.89 -5.42 -4.55
CA LYS A 28 17.12 -6.85 -4.82
C LYS A 28 17.45 -7.66 -3.57
N THR A 29 18.23 -7.08 -2.66
CA THR A 29 18.76 -7.76 -1.46
C THR A 29 18.05 -7.36 -0.16
N SER A 30 17.06 -6.46 -0.22
CA SER A 30 16.35 -5.97 0.96
C SER A 30 15.54 -7.07 1.64
N GLY A 31 15.58 -7.11 2.98
CA GLY A 31 14.70 -7.97 3.78
C GLY A 31 13.21 -7.60 3.67
N GLN A 32 12.89 -6.42 3.13
CA GLN A 32 11.52 -6.00 2.84
C GLN A 32 11.01 -6.58 1.51
N ARG A 33 11.87 -7.15 0.67
CA ARG A 33 11.45 -7.72 -0.61
C ARG A 33 10.60 -8.97 -0.37
N LEU A 34 9.38 -8.96 -0.87
CA LEU A 34 8.51 -10.13 -0.87
C LEU A 34 8.93 -11.08 -1.99
N ILE A 35 9.28 -12.31 -1.62
CA ILE A 35 9.78 -13.35 -2.54
C ILE A 35 8.73 -14.45 -2.83
N ASP A 36 7.48 -14.24 -2.41
CA ASP A 36 6.38 -15.16 -2.73
C ASP A 36 6.20 -15.25 -4.26
N PRO A 37 6.39 -16.43 -4.87
CA PRO A 37 6.35 -16.55 -6.33
C PRO A 37 5.00 -16.22 -6.94
N ALA A 38 3.89 -16.55 -6.27
CA ALA A 38 2.55 -16.32 -6.81
C ALA A 38 2.23 -14.81 -6.83
N LEU A 39 2.55 -14.11 -5.74
CA LEU A 39 2.43 -12.66 -5.65
C LEU A 39 3.33 -11.96 -6.67
N HIS A 40 4.61 -12.34 -6.74
CA HIS A 40 5.56 -11.73 -7.65
C HIS A 40 5.14 -11.95 -9.12
N ASN A 41 4.73 -13.16 -9.50
CA ASN A 41 4.30 -13.46 -10.85
C ASN A 41 3.03 -12.69 -11.23
N TYR A 42 2.04 -12.62 -10.34
CA TYR A 42 0.80 -11.88 -10.58
C TYR A 42 1.07 -10.39 -10.87
N VAL A 43 1.83 -9.73 -9.99
CA VAL A 43 2.16 -8.30 -10.17
C VAL A 43 3.03 -8.10 -11.40
N SER A 44 4.04 -8.96 -11.63
CA SER A 44 4.94 -8.82 -12.79
C SER A 44 4.23 -9.04 -14.13
N GLN A 45 3.30 -9.99 -14.20
CA GLN A 45 2.49 -10.21 -15.40
C GLN A 45 1.58 -9.01 -15.68
N LEU A 46 0.97 -8.43 -14.64
CA LEU A 46 0.17 -7.22 -14.79
C LEU A 46 1.01 -6.05 -15.31
N VAL A 47 2.16 -5.80 -14.70
CA VAL A 47 3.09 -4.74 -15.10
C VAL A 47 3.56 -4.95 -16.54
N CYS A 48 4.00 -6.16 -16.90
CA CYS A 48 4.45 -6.48 -18.25
C CYS A 48 3.34 -6.28 -19.29
N LYS A 49 2.13 -6.72 -18.97
CA LYS A 49 0.94 -6.53 -19.81
C LYS A 49 0.72 -5.03 -20.09
N LEU A 50 0.66 -4.20 -19.04
CA LEU A 50 0.44 -2.76 -19.18
C LEU A 50 1.61 -2.04 -19.86
N ALA A 51 2.85 -2.48 -19.63
CA ALA A 51 4.05 -1.90 -20.24
C ALA A 51 4.18 -2.22 -21.74
N GLY A 52 3.51 -3.29 -22.22
CA GLY A 52 3.49 -3.69 -23.61
C GLY A 52 4.91 -3.82 -24.20
N PRO A 53 5.28 -3.03 -25.22
CA PRO A 53 6.59 -3.11 -25.86
C PRO A 53 7.76 -2.73 -24.95
N TYR A 54 7.50 -2.11 -23.80
CA TYR A 54 8.51 -1.76 -22.81
C TYR A 54 8.75 -2.86 -21.78
N CYS A 55 7.93 -3.94 -21.75
CA CYS A 55 8.07 -5.00 -20.75
C CYS A 55 9.49 -5.57 -20.60
N PRO A 56 10.29 -5.81 -21.67
CA PRO A 56 11.67 -6.29 -21.53
C PRO A 56 12.59 -5.37 -20.71
N ASP A 57 12.24 -4.08 -20.60
CA ASP A 57 13.01 -3.08 -19.87
C ASP A 57 12.56 -2.94 -18.41
N VAL A 58 11.45 -3.57 -18.00
CA VAL A 58 10.85 -3.41 -16.66
C VAL A 58 11.22 -4.56 -15.72
N ARG A 59 11.60 -4.23 -14.49
CA ARG A 59 11.94 -5.19 -13.42
C ARG A 59 11.16 -4.86 -12.16
N VAL A 60 10.32 -5.79 -11.72
CA VAL A 60 9.33 -5.55 -10.64
C VAL A 60 9.83 -6.08 -9.30
N TYR A 61 9.69 -5.26 -8.26
CA TYR A 61 9.99 -5.62 -6.88
C TYR A 61 8.78 -5.30 -6.00
N VAL A 62 8.21 -6.33 -5.37
CA VAL A 62 7.13 -6.14 -4.41
C VAL A 62 7.75 -5.98 -3.02
N MET A 63 7.46 -4.88 -2.34
CA MET A 63 8.11 -4.49 -1.10
C MET A 63 7.10 -4.47 0.05
N ARG A 64 7.48 -5.03 1.19
CA ARG A 64 6.72 -5.05 2.45
C ARG A 64 6.78 -3.68 3.14
N VAL A 65 6.19 -2.69 2.49
CA VAL A 65 6.05 -1.33 3.00
C VAL A 65 4.54 -1.05 3.12
N PRO A 66 4.02 -0.72 4.32
CA PRO A 66 2.58 -0.59 4.53
C PRO A 66 2.01 0.76 4.07
N GLU A 67 2.81 1.58 3.38
CA GLU A 67 2.34 2.81 2.75
C GLU A 67 1.75 2.56 1.36
N PHE A 68 0.72 3.34 1.00
CA PHE A 68 0.16 3.33 -0.35
C PHE A 68 1.19 3.93 -1.31
N ASN A 69 1.86 3.10 -2.12
CA ASN A 69 2.74 3.59 -3.16
C ASN A 69 3.09 2.53 -4.22
N ALA A 70 3.41 3.01 -5.41
CA ALA A 70 4.25 2.35 -6.38
C ALA A 70 5.20 3.39 -6.98
N SER A 71 6.35 2.98 -7.47
CA SER A 71 7.27 3.91 -8.13
C SER A 71 7.96 3.23 -9.29
N MET A 72 8.18 3.99 -10.37
CA MET A 72 8.93 3.52 -11.53
C MET A 72 10.14 4.40 -11.80
N ALA A 73 11.31 3.78 -11.78
CA ALA A 73 12.58 4.43 -12.05
C ALA A 73 12.85 4.56 -13.56
N PRO A 74 13.66 5.56 -13.99
CA PRO A 74 14.04 5.73 -15.39
C PRO A 74 14.85 4.54 -15.95
N ASN A 75 15.50 3.74 -15.10
CA ASN A 75 16.21 2.53 -15.53
C ASN A 75 15.28 1.31 -15.71
N GLY A 76 13.99 1.42 -15.37
CA GLY A 76 13.02 0.34 -15.48
C GLY A 76 12.77 -0.46 -14.20
N MET A 77 13.41 -0.10 -13.07
CA MET A 77 13.06 -0.66 -11.77
C MET A 77 11.69 -0.15 -11.32
N MET A 78 10.74 -1.05 -11.08
CA MET A 78 9.46 -0.75 -10.45
C MET A 78 9.42 -1.31 -9.03
N ASN A 79 9.06 -0.47 -8.05
CA ASN A 79 8.69 -0.93 -6.72
C ASN A 79 7.17 -0.85 -6.54
N VAL A 80 6.57 -1.90 -5.99
CA VAL A 80 5.14 -1.97 -5.64
C VAL A 80 5.02 -2.26 -4.16
N PHE A 81 4.40 -1.37 -3.38
CA PHE A 81 4.34 -1.52 -1.92
C PHE A 81 3.12 -2.32 -1.47
N SER A 82 3.28 -3.12 -0.42
CA SER A 82 2.18 -3.89 0.17
C SER A 82 1.01 -3.02 0.63
N GLY A 83 1.24 -1.76 1.02
CA GLY A 83 0.18 -0.83 1.38
C GLY A 83 -0.72 -0.41 0.21
N LEU A 84 -0.20 -0.41 -1.03
CA LEU A 84 -1.01 -0.27 -2.25
C LEU A 84 -1.85 -1.54 -2.48
N LEU A 85 -1.23 -2.71 -2.35
CA LEU A 85 -1.92 -4.00 -2.54
C LEU A 85 -3.03 -4.22 -1.50
N LEU A 86 -2.86 -3.72 -0.27
CA LEU A 86 -3.91 -3.75 0.74
C LEU A 86 -5.13 -2.90 0.37
N ARG A 87 -4.93 -1.79 -0.35
CA ARG A 87 -5.95 -0.77 -0.64
C ARG A 87 -6.66 -0.96 -1.97
N ALA A 88 -6.02 -1.56 -2.97
CA ALA A 88 -6.68 -1.90 -4.21
C ALA A 88 -7.67 -3.07 -3.97
N HIS A 89 -8.92 -2.91 -4.41
CA HIS A 89 -9.97 -3.92 -4.22
C HIS A 89 -9.99 -4.96 -5.35
N ASN A 90 -9.42 -4.61 -6.50
CA ASN A 90 -9.42 -5.43 -7.71
C ASN A 90 -8.22 -5.08 -8.62
N GLU A 91 -8.04 -5.87 -9.68
CA GLU A 91 -6.91 -5.69 -10.60
C GLU A 91 -7.03 -4.41 -11.42
N ALA A 92 -8.23 -3.94 -11.74
CA ALA A 92 -8.43 -2.68 -12.46
C ALA A 92 -7.95 -1.47 -11.65
N GLN A 93 -8.25 -1.40 -10.35
CA GLN A 93 -7.73 -0.38 -9.45
C GLN A 93 -6.19 -0.42 -9.36
N LEU A 94 -5.60 -1.61 -9.23
CA LEU A 94 -4.15 -1.77 -9.27
C LEU A 94 -3.57 -1.32 -10.63
N SER A 95 -4.25 -1.66 -11.73
CA SER A 95 -3.85 -1.29 -13.09
C SER A 95 -3.82 0.21 -13.29
N MET A 96 -4.71 0.98 -12.66
CA MET A 96 -4.69 2.43 -12.70
C MET A 96 -3.38 2.99 -12.16
N VAL A 97 -2.97 2.53 -10.96
CA VAL A 97 -1.74 3.02 -10.31
C VAL A 97 -0.50 2.55 -11.06
N ILE A 98 -0.44 1.27 -11.44
CA ILE A 98 0.69 0.75 -12.23
C ILE A 98 0.79 1.44 -13.59
N GLY A 99 -0.34 1.67 -14.26
CA GLY A 99 -0.39 2.36 -15.54
C GLY A 99 0.05 3.83 -15.44
N HIS A 100 -0.30 4.50 -14.34
CA HIS A 100 0.20 5.85 -14.02
C HIS A 100 1.73 5.86 -13.90
N GLU A 101 2.31 4.93 -13.14
CA GLU A 101 3.77 4.79 -13.01
C GLU A 101 4.48 4.47 -14.34
N ILE A 102 3.88 3.60 -15.16
CA ILE A 102 4.40 3.32 -16.51
C ILE A 102 4.30 4.58 -17.39
N GLY A 103 3.28 5.41 -17.20
CA GLY A 103 3.15 6.72 -17.83
C GLY A 103 4.36 7.61 -17.56
N HIS A 104 4.76 7.74 -16.28
CA HIS A 104 5.98 8.48 -15.90
C HIS A 104 7.23 7.95 -16.59
N PHE A 105 7.36 6.62 -16.68
CA PHE A 105 8.50 5.98 -17.32
C PHE A 105 8.55 6.20 -18.84
N VAL A 106 7.43 5.94 -19.54
CA VAL A 106 7.34 6.11 -20.99
C VAL A 106 7.55 7.57 -21.38
N ARG A 107 7.02 8.51 -20.59
CA ARG A 107 7.19 9.95 -20.80
C ARG A 107 8.49 10.51 -20.23
N ARG A 108 9.28 9.69 -19.55
CA ARG A 108 10.60 10.05 -19.00
C ARG A 108 10.50 11.25 -18.03
N HIS A 109 9.43 11.32 -17.23
CA HIS A 109 9.17 12.45 -16.34
C HIS A 109 10.31 12.68 -15.33
N SER A 110 10.98 11.63 -14.84
CA SER A 110 12.14 11.78 -13.95
C SER A 110 13.31 12.51 -14.61
N ILE A 111 13.51 12.27 -15.91
CA ILE A 111 14.57 12.92 -16.70
C ILE A 111 14.20 14.37 -16.99
N GLN A 112 12.94 14.63 -17.34
CA GLN A 112 12.44 16.01 -17.52
C GLN A 112 12.58 16.79 -16.22
N ARG A 113 12.10 16.24 -15.11
CA ARG A 113 12.18 16.84 -13.77
C ARG A 113 13.61 17.16 -13.36
N MET A 114 14.55 16.24 -13.62
CA MET A 114 15.97 16.45 -13.39
C MET A 114 16.51 17.63 -14.21
N ARG A 115 16.14 17.74 -15.49
CA ARG A 115 16.56 18.85 -16.37
C ARG A 115 15.94 20.19 -15.97
N ASP A 116 14.72 20.15 -15.44
CA ASP A 116 14.00 21.33 -14.94
C ASP A 116 14.58 21.86 -13.61
N MET A 117 15.43 21.08 -12.91
CA MET A 117 16.16 21.58 -11.75
C MET A 117 17.19 22.63 -12.20
N SER A 118 16.83 23.90 -12.04
CA SER A 118 17.63 25.06 -12.45
C SER A 118 18.96 25.18 -11.68
N ASP A 119 19.03 24.68 -10.46
CA ASP A 119 20.25 24.65 -9.65
C ASP A 119 21.00 23.32 -9.82
N LYS A 120 21.93 23.32 -10.78
CA LYS A 120 22.82 22.17 -11.02
C LYS A 120 23.67 21.84 -9.79
N ALA A 121 24.04 22.81 -8.95
CA ALA A 121 24.84 22.58 -7.75
C ALA A 121 24.02 21.87 -6.66
N ALA A 122 22.75 22.24 -6.49
CA ALA A 122 21.82 21.53 -5.62
C ALA A 122 21.58 20.09 -6.12
N PHE A 123 21.41 19.90 -7.43
CA PHE A 123 21.30 18.56 -8.01
C PHE A 123 22.57 17.72 -7.77
N HIS A 124 23.77 18.27 -8.00
CA HIS A 124 25.03 17.58 -7.75
C HIS A 124 25.24 17.23 -6.27
N THR A 125 24.84 18.13 -5.35
CA THR A 125 24.89 17.90 -3.92
C THR A 125 23.94 16.77 -3.51
N PHE A 126 22.69 16.84 -3.96
CA PHE A 126 21.70 15.79 -3.75
C PHE A 126 22.16 14.45 -4.32
N PHE A 127 22.68 14.46 -5.55
CA PHE A 127 23.23 13.29 -6.23
C PHE A 127 24.34 12.65 -5.41
N SER A 128 25.28 13.45 -4.90
CA SER A 128 26.40 12.96 -4.10
C SER A 128 25.94 12.35 -2.77
N ILE A 129 24.96 12.99 -2.10
CA ILE A 129 24.35 12.46 -0.88
C ILE A 129 23.65 11.13 -1.17
N ALA A 130 22.80 11.08 -2.21
CA ALA A 130 22.11 9.87 -2.61
C ALA A 130 23.10 8.73 -2.94
N MET A 131 24.13 9.02 -3.72
CA MET A 131 25.14 8.03 -4.11
C MET A 131 26.02 7.53 -2.96
N GLY A 132 26.26 8.36 -1.95
CA GLY A 132 26.95 7.98 -0.71
C GLY A 132 26.04 7.25 0.28
N ALA A 133 24.74 7.55 0.25
CA ALA A 133 23.72 6.89 1.07
C ALA A 133 23.43 5.45 0.59
N VAL A 134 23.47 5.22 -0.73
CA VAL A 134 23.18 3.90 -1.29
C VAL A 134 24.38 2.96 -1.12
N GLY A 135 24.18 1.90 -0.34
CA GLY A 135 25.18 0.87 -0.03
C GLY A 135 25.70 0.88 1.40
N ILE A 136 25.25 1.81 2.24
CA ILE A 136 25.49 1.77 3.70
C ILE A 136 24.52 0.73 4.30
N PRO A 137 25.00 -0.39 4.89
CA PRO A 137 24.13 -1.42 5.47
C PRO A 137 23.21 -0.91 6.59
N ALA A 138 23.53 0.25 7.16
CA ALA A 138 22.79 0.94 8.21
C ALA A 138 21.87 2.08 7.69
N MET A 139 21.74 2.29 6.38
CA MET A 139 20.76 3.25 5.87
C MET A 139 19.36 2.75 6.21
N SER A 140 18.59 3.56 6.94
CA SER A 140 17.22 3.19 7.29
C SER A 140 16.36 3.13 6.03
N ASP A 141 15.43 2.17 5.97
CA ASP A 141 14.43 2.07 4.88
C ASP A 141 13.71 3.42 4.65
N ILE A 142 13.54 4.23 5.70
CA ILE A 142 12.94 5.57 5.66
C ILE A 142 13.76 6.55 4.81
N ALA A 143 15.09 6.56 4.97
CA ALA A 143 15.95 7.46 4.20
C ALA A 143 16.01 7.06 2.72
N TYR A 144 16.03 5.75 2.42
CA TYR A 144 15.88 5.23 1.05
C TYR A 144 14.57 5.73 0.41
N LEU A 145 13.45 5.56 1.11
CA LEU A 145 12.13 5.99 0.63
C LEU A 145 12.05 7.52 0.44
N GLY A 146 12.64 8.30 1.34
CA GLY A 146 12.67 9.76 1.23
C GLY A 146 13.40 10.26 -0.01
N ILE A 147 14.56 9.67 -0.33
CA ILE A 147 15.36 10.06 -1.51
C ILE A 147 14.64 9.66 -2.81
N MET A 148 14.07 8.45 -2.86
CA MET A 148 13.25 8.00 -4.00
C MET A 148 12.03 8.91 -4.22
N GLY A 149 11.37 9.32 -3.13
CA GLY A 149 10.24 10.24 -3.17
C GLY A 149 10.61 11.62 -3.71
N SER A 150 11.76 12.19 -3.32
CA SER A 150 12.17 13.53 -3.79
C SER A 150 12.51 13.59 -5.28
N ILE A 151 13.05 12.51 -5.84
CA ILE A 151 13.35 12.43 -7.29
C ILE A 151 12.06 12.29 -8.10
N SER A 152 11.07 11.65 -7.48
CA SER A 152 9.77 11.37 -8.09
C SER A 152 8.76 12.49 -7.84
N ALA A 153 9.18 13.65 -7.31
CA ALA A 153 8.32 14.82 -7.07
C ALA A 153 7.99 15.55 -8.40
N PHE A 154 6.95 15.08 -9.08
CA PHE A 154 6.62 15.54 -10.44
C PHE A 154 5.74 16.79 -10.47
N SER A 155 5.72 17.46 -11.63
CA SER A 155 4.87 18.64 -11.85
C SER A 155 3.39 18.24 -12.00
N ARG A 156 2.47 19.20 -11.82
CA ARG A 156 1.03 18.95 -12.05
C ARG A 156 0.72 18.45 -13.47
N ASP A 157 1.49 18.90 -14.46
CA ASP A 157 1.29 18.48 -15.85
C ASP A 157 1.84 17.07 -16.11
N HIS A 158 2.96 16.71 -15.49
CA HIS A 158 3.46 15.32 -15.48
C HIS A 158 2.43 14.36 -14.88
N GLU A 159 1.84 14.72 -13.73
CA GLU A 159 0.81 13.90 -13.08
C GLU A 159 -0.45 13.76 -13.93
N ARG A 160 -0.93 14.84 -14.57
CA ARG A 160 -2.08 14.78 -15.48
C ARG A 160 -1.81 13.90 -16.69
N GLU A 161 -0.61 13.96 -17.25
CA GLU A 161 -0.20 13.10 -18.34
C GLU A 161 -0.15 11.63 -17.89
N ALA A 162 0.46 11.35 -16.73
CA ALA A 162 0.53 10.00 -16.16
C ALA A 162 -0.86 9.43 -15.84
N ASP A 163 -1.76 10.21 -15.26
CA ASP A 163 -3.16 9.85 -15.01
C ASP A 163 -3.89 9.48 -16.32
N LYS A 164 -3.68 10.26 -17.38
CA LYS A 164 -4.21 9.94 -18.71
C LYS A 164 -3.67 8.61 -19.24
N PHE A 165 -2.37 8.33 -19.06
CA PHE A 165 -1.77 7.06 -19.44
C PHE A 165 -2.35 5.89 -18.65
N GLY A 166 -2.56 6.04 -17.34
CA GLY A 166 -3.21 5.03 -16.50
C GLY A 166 -4.56 4.61 -17.06
N VAL A 167 -5.44 5.57 -17.37
CA VAL A 167 -6.76 5.31 -17.95
C VAL A 167 -6.65 4.67 -19.35
N LEU A 168 -5.75 5.18 -20.20
CA LEU A 168 -5.57 4.62 -21.54
C LEU A 168 -5.06 3.18 -21.50
N PHE A 169 -4.10 2.86 -20.64
CA PHE A 169 -3.60 1.49 -20.49
C PHE A 169 -4.66 0.54 -19.93
N MET A 170 -5.48 1.00 -18.98
CA MET A 170 -6.63 0.24 -18.51
C MET A 170 -7.58 -0.06 -19.66
N ARG A 171 -7.96 0.97 -20.43
CA ARG A 171 -8.88 0.86 -21.57
C ARG A 171 -8.33 -0.10 -22.63
N ASP A 172 -7.07 0.04 -23.01
CA ASP A 172 -6.45 -0.76 -24.07
C ASP A 172 -6.33 -2.26 -23.68
N HIS A 173 -6.50 -2.58 -22.39
CA HIS A 173 -6.48 -3.94 -21.84
C HIS A 173 -7.85 -4.43 -21.33
N ASN A 174 -8.92 -3.72 -21.69
CA ASN A 174 -10.31 -4.01 -21.34
C ASN A 174 -10.60 -4.02 -19.83
N TYR A 175 -9.91 -3.19 -19.04
CA TYR A 175 -10.26 -2.98 -17.62
C TYR A 175 -11.34 -1.92 -17.47
N ASP A 176 -12.19 -2.08 -16.46
CA ASP A 176 -13.18 -1.06 -16.07
C ASP A 176 -12.47 0.23 -15.64
N ILE A 177 -12.50 1.26 -16.48
CA ILE A 177 -11.85 2.54 -16.23
C ILE A 177 -12.54 3.36 -15.11
N THR A 178 -13.76 3.02 -14.70
CA THR A 178 -14.40 3.69 -13.54
C THR A 178 -13.76 3.29 -12.22
N GLU A 179 -13.12 2.13 -12.17
CA GLU A 179 -12.33 1.71 -11.00
C GLU A 179 -11.12 2.62 -10.76
N GLY A 180 -10.62 3.28 -11.80
CA GLY A 180 -9.46 4.16 -11.72
C GLY A 180 -9.68 5.35 -10.78
N ALA A 181 -10.87 5.93 -10.74
CA ALA A 181 -11.17 7.02 -9.81
C ALA A 181 -11.39 6.53 -8.38
N LYS A 182 -12.04 5.37 -8.21
CA LYS A 182 -12.43 4.81 -6.89
C LYS A 182 -11.23 4.60 -5.97
N ILE A 183 -10.09 4.15 -6.48
CA ILE A 183 -8.89 3.95 -5.64
C ILE A 183 -8.39 5.28 -5.04
N TRP A 184 -8.46 6.37 -5.81
CA TRP A 184 -8.09 7.70 -5.33
C TRP A 184 -9.12 8.27 -4.36
N GLU A 185 -10.41 8.07 -4.62
CA GLU A 185 -11.50 8.48 -3.72
C GLU A 185 -11.37 7.79 -2.35
N ASN A 186 -11.07 6.49 -2.34
CA ASN A 186 -10.80 5.73 -1.12
C ASN A 186 -9.58 6.27 -0.36
N LEU A 187 -8.49 6.58 -1.08
CA LEU A 187 -7.30 7.17 -0.46
C LEU A 187 -7.59 8.56 0.13
N ILE A 188 -8.38 9.39 -0.55
CA ILE A 188 -8.81 10.72 -0.05
C ILE A 188 -9.61 10.55 1.24
N ARG A 189 -10.56 9.62 1.30
CA ARG A 189 -11.33 9.33 2.52
C ARG A 189 -10.44 8.93 3.69
N GLU A 190 -9.46 8.06 3.47
CA GLU A 190 -8.48 7.68 4.50
C GLU A 190 -7.70 8.88 5.06
N LEU A 191 -7.36 9.84 4.19
CA LEU A 191 -6.61 11.04 4.57
C LEU A 191 -7.47 12.06 5.30
N ASP A 192 -8.71 12.22 4.87
CA ASP A 192 -9.67 13.12 5.52
C ASP A 192 -10.03 12.61 6.92
N ALA A 193 -10.03 11.29 7.14
CA ALA A 193 -10.22 10.68 8.46
C ALA A 193 -9.12 11.05 9.47
N LEU A 194 -7.96 11.51 9.03
CA LEU A 194 -6.91 12.00 9.93
C LEU A 194 -7.26 13.38 10.53
N GLY A 195 -8.11 14.18 9.88
CA GLY A 195 -8.43 15.54 10.34
C GLY A 195 -7.17 16.39 10.55
N ASP A 196 -7.03 16.99 11.73
CA ASP A 196 -5.86 17.80 12.11
C ASP A 196 -4.57 16.98 12.23
N ASP A 197 -4.66 15.65 12.38
CA ASP A 197 -3.52 14.74 12.40
C ASP A 197 -2.99 14.44 10.98
N ARG A 198 -3.61 15.02 9.93
CA ARG A 198 -3.20 14.80 8.55
C ARG A 198 -1.76 15.30 8.37
N PRO A 199 -0.80 14.42 8.04
CA PRO A 199 0.56 14.87 7.82
C PRO A 199 0.57 15.81 6.61
N THR A 200 1.24 16.95 6.76
CA THR A 200 1.43 17.94 5.69
C THR A 200 2.14 17.35 4.46
N ARG A 201 2.80 16.19 4.62
CA ARG A 201 3.42 15.38 3.56
C ARG A 201 3.20 13.88 3.86
N SER A 202 2.49 13.18 2.96
CA SER A 202 2.51 11.70 2.89
C SER A 202 3.67 11.26 1.99
N PHE A 203 4.24 10.06 2.19
CA PHE A 203 5.24 9.50 1.27
C PHE A 203 4.74 9.45 -0.18
N PHE A 204 3.45 9.16 -0.38
CA PHE A 204 2.83 9.23 -1.70
C PHE A 204 2.77 10.67 -2.24
N PHE A 205 2.33 11.63 -1.43
CA PHE A 205 2.23 13.04 -1.87
C PHE A 205 3.57 13.77 -1.97
N ALA A 206 4.63 13.20 -1.39
CA ALA A 206 5.98 13.68 -1.59
C ALA A 206 6.45 13.43 -3.03
N SER A 207 6.06 12.32 -3.65
CA SER A 207 6.30 12.05 -5.08
C SER A 207 5.17 12.55 -5.98
N HIS A 208 3.91 12.36 -5.61
CA HIS A 208 2.75 12.73 -6.42
C HIS A 208 1.92 13.80 -5.70
N PRO A 209 2.22 15.11 -5.82
CA PRO A 209 1.40 16.15 -5.20
C PRO A 209 -0.08 15.95 -5.55
N PRO A 210 -1.00 15.97 -4.57
CA PRO A 210 -2.40 15.70 -4.83
C PRO A 210 -2.92 16.78 -5.78
N PRO A 211 -3.51 16.41 -6.92
CA PRO A 211 -4.47 17.27 -7.55
C PRO A 211 -5.75 17.14 -6.73
N ASP A 212 -6.24 18.24 -6.16
CA ASP A 212 -7.57 18.28 -5.50
C ASP A 212 -8.66 17.73 -6.45
N GLU A 213 -8.40 17.74 -7.75
CA GLU A 213 -9.29 17.31 -8.83
C GLU A 213 -8.94 15.95 -9.47
N ARG A 214 -8.01 15.13 -8.92
CA ARG A 214 -7.56 13.88 -9.58
C ARG A 214 -8.71 12.92 -9.84
N ALA A 215 -9.45 12.55 -8.78
CA ALA A 215 -10.60 11.66 -8.90
C ALA A 215 -11.65 12.22 -9.87
N LYS A 216 -11.95 13.52 -9.77
CA LYS A 216 -12.89 14.21 -10.67
C LYS A 216 -12.44 14.15 -12.14
N THR A 217 -11.16 14.38 -12.41
CA THR A 217 -10.59 14.35 -13.76
C THR A 217 -10.64 12.93 -14.34
N LEU A 218 -10.35 11.92 -13.52
CA LEU A 218 -10.44 10.52 -13.92
C LEU A 218 -11.87 10.09 -14.21
N ASN A 219 -12.85 10.51 -13.39
CA ASN A 219 -14.27 10.30 -13.67
C ASN A 219 -14.68 10.93 -15.01
N LEU A 220 -14.26 12.17 -15.29
CA LEU A 220 -14.53 12.82 -16.58
C LEU A 220 -13.89 12.09 -17.76
N PHE A 221 -12.70 11.48 -17.58
CA PHE A 221 -12.09 10.63 -18.61
C PHE A 221 -12.88 9.33 -18.79
N ALA A 222 -13.31 8.69 -17.70
CA ALA A 222 -14.13 7.50 -17.76
C ALA A 222 -15.42 7.76 -18.51
N ASP A 223 -16.16 8.83 -18.18
CA ASP A 223 -17.43 9.20 -18.84
C ASP A 223 -17.25 9.45 -20.34
N LYS A 224 -16.14 10.09 -20.74
CA LYS A 224 -15.85 10.38 -22.16
C LYS A 224 -15.44 9.14 -22.95
N LEU A 225 -14.78 8.19 -22.30
CA LEU A 225 -14.21 7.01 -22.94
C LEU A 225 -15.13 5.79 -22.86
N GLN A 226 -16.11 5.79 -21.96
CA GLN A 226 -17.14 4.75 -21.90
C GLN A 226 -18.14 4.90 -23.05
N GLY A 227 -18.06 3.97 -24.00
CA GLY A 227 -19.13 3.70 -24.96
C GLY A 227 -20.01 2.53 -24.50
N PRO A 228 -21.22 2.36 -25.04
CA PRO A 228 -22.22 1.36 -24.61
C PRO A 228 -21.83 -0.12 -24.78
N ALA A 229 -20.62 -0.41 -25.28
CA ALA A 229 -20.14 -1.77 -25.58
C ALA A 229 -18.72 -2.03 -25.06
N PHE A 230 -18.30 -1.38 -23.96
CA PHE A 230 -16.98 -1.64 -23.38
C PHE A 230 -17.05 -2.86 -22.43
N PRO A 231 -16.40 -4.00 -22.74
CA PRO A 231 -16.34 -5.14 -21.83
C PRO A 231 -15.47 -4.77 -20.63
N ALA A 232 -16.11 -4.30 -19.56
CA ALA A 232 -15.47 -3.81 -18.36
C ALA A 232 -15.22 -4.98 -17.38
N LYS A 233 -13.96 -5.43 -17.27
CA LYS A 233 -13.57 -6.36 -16.19
C LYS A 233 -12.84 -5.59 -15.09
N ASP A 234 -13.16 -5.90 -13.85
CA ASP A 234 -12.38 -5.44 -12.69
C ASP A 234 -11.34 -6.48 -12.25
N ASN A 235 -11.52 -7.75 -12.66
CA ASN A 235 -10.68 -8.90 -12.30
C ASN A 235 -10.54 -9.08 -10.77
N ARG A 236 -11.60 -8.76 -10.03
CA ARG A 236 -11.64 -8.81 -8.56
C ARG A 236 -11.36 -10.18 -7.96
N ASP A 237 -11.93 -11.24 -8.51
CA ASP A 237 -11.75 -12.58 -7.96
C ASP A 237 -10.32 -13.08 -8.16
N ALA A 238 -9.72 -12.82 -9.32
CA ALA A 238 -8.31 -13.12 -9.59
C ALA A 238 -7.38 -12.36 -8.62
N TYR A 239 -7.68 -11.07 -8.40
CA TYR A 239 -6.95 -10.25 -7.44
C TYR A 239 -7.04 -10.82 -6.01
N ARG A 240 -8.25 -11.12 -5.54
CA ARG A 240 -8.48 -11.68 -4.20
C ARG A 240 -7.84 -13.05 -4.02
N ALA A 241 -7.82 -13.89 -5.05
CA ALA A 241 -7.22 -15.22 -5.00
C ALA A 241 -5.70 -15.20 -4.74
N VAL A 242 -5.01 -14.12 -5.14
CA VAL A 242 -3.57 -13.94 -4.89
C VAL A 242 -3.34 -13.02 -3.69
N ILE A 243 -3.77 -11.76 -3.78
CA ILE A 243 -3.48 -10.72 -2.79
C ILE A 243 -4.20 -10.98 -1.47
N GLY A 244 -5.42 -11.53 -1.53
CA GLY A 244 -6.23 -11.81 -0.34
C GLY A 244 -5.56 -12.75 0.66
N LYS A 245 -4.67 -13.65 0.21
CA LYS A 245 -3.89 -14.56 1.08
C LYS A 245 -2.88 -13.82 1.96
N HIS A 246 -2.49 -12.61 1.56
CA HIS A 246 -1.49 -11.80 2.23
C HIS A 246 -2.10 -10.71 3.12
N ARG A 247 -3.41 -10.47 3.00
CA ARG A 247 -4.09 -9.34 3.65
C ARG A 247 -3.94 -9.35 5.18
N HIS A 248 -3.93 -10.52 5.80
CA HIS A 248 -3.80 -10.64 7.25
C HIS A 248 -2.57 -9.92 7.80
N TRP A 249 -1.38 -10.27 7.30
CA TRP A 249 -0.14 -9.64 7.77
C TRP A 249 0.00 -8.20 7.27
N MET A 250 -0.61 -7.85 6.12
CA MET A 250 -0.66 -6.45 5.65
C MET A 250 -1.46 -5.57 6.60
N LEU A 251 -2.59 -6.06 7.13
CA LEU A 251 -3.37 -5.35 8.16
C LEU A 251 -2.62 -5.27 9.50
N GLU A 252 -1.88 -6.32 9.89
CA GLU A 252 -0.98 -6.22 11.04
C GLU A 252 0.07 -5.12 10.85
N ASP A 253 0.68 -5.00 9.66
CA ASP A 253 1.64 -3.93 9.37
C ASP A 253 1.00 -2.54 9.32
N GLU A 254 -0.22 -2.42 8.80
CA GLU A 254 -0.99 -1.17 8.83
C GLU A 254 -1.26 -0.70 10.26
N ILE A 255 -1.74 -1.58 11.15
CA ILE A 255 -1.98 -1.25 12.56
C ILE A 255 -0.70 -0.82 13.27
N ARG A 256 0.45 -1.44 12.93
CA ARG A 256 1.78 -1.07 13.47
C ARG A 256 2.18 0.36 13.13
N GLN A 257 1.59 0.99 12.11
CA GLN A 257 1.82 2.41 11.80
C GLN A 257 1.25 3.37 12.84
N ARG A 258 0.41 2.90 13.77
CA ARG A 258 -0.21 3.71 14.84
C ARG A 258 -0.99 4.92 14.33
N ARG A 259 -1.74 4.75 13.24
CA ARG A 259 -2.64 5.76 12.66
C ARG A 259 -4.12 5.30 12.77
N PRO A 260 -4.67 5.13 13.98
CA PRO A 260 -5.92 4.39 14.19
C PRO A 260 -7.11 4.98 13.43
N LYS A 261 -7.26 6.31 13.33
CA LYS A 261 -8.35 6.96 12.58
C LYS A 261 -8.32 6.58 11.09
N ARG A 262 -7.15 6.69 10.46
CA ARG A 262 -6.93 6.24 9.07
C ARG A 262 -7.19 4.75 8.91
N THR A 263 -6.65 3.93 9.82
CA THR A 263 -6.79 2.48 9.75
C THR A 263 -8.26 2.03 9.91
N LEU A 264 -9.03 2.68 10.78
CA LEU A 264 -10.48 2.43 10.91
C LEU A 264 -11.23 2.78 9.63
N GLU A 265 -10.92 3.92 8.99
CA GLU A 265 -11.55 4.27 7.70
C GLU A 265 -11.17 3.30 6.59
N LEU A 266 -9.90 2.87 6.52
CA LEU A 266 -9.47 1.80 5.60
C LEU A 266 -10.26 0.50 5.84
N ILE A 267 -10.37 0.05 7.09
CA ILE A 267 -11.11 -1.16 7.43
C ILE A 267 -12.59 -1.03 7.04
N LYS A 268 -13.20 0.14 7.26
CA LYS A 268 -14.57 0.43 6.83
C LYS A 268 -14.73 0.35 5.31
N ILE A 269 -13.78 0.89 4.55
CA ILE A 269 -13.74 0.79 3.08
C ILE A 269 -13.65 -0.69 2.64
N LEU A 270 -12.77 -1.48 3.29
CA LEU A 270 -12.61 -2.91 3.00
C LEU A 270 -13.84 -3.75 3.41
N ILE A 271 -14.53 -3.38 4.49
CA ILE A 271 -15.77 -4.03 4.94
C ILE A 271 -16.88 -3.82 3.91
N ALA A 272 -17.00 -2.60 3.39
CA ALA A 272 -17.97 -2.28 2.33
C ALA A 272 -17.72 -3.09 1.04
N ASP A 273 -16.46 -3.51 0.80
CA ASP A 273 -16.08 -4.37 -0.32
C ASP A 273 -16.50 -5.85 -0.16
N GLY A 274 -16.81 -6.27 1.07
CA GLY A 274 -17.46 -7.55 1.38
C GLY A 274 -16.54 -8.79 1.46
N TYR A 275 -15.21 -8.66 1.35
CA TYR A 275 -14.29 -9.81 1.33
C TYR A 275 -13.76 -10.18 2.74
N ASN A 276 -13.98 -11.42 3.19
CA ASN A 276 -13.81 -11.92 4.56
C ASN A 276 -14.08 -10.87 5.64
N VAL A 277 -15.32 -10.41 5.71
CA VAL A 277 -15.74 -9.31 6.61
C VAL A 277 -15.47 -9.63 8.09
N GLY A 278 -15.64 -10.89 8.52
CA GLY A 278 -15.36 -11.22 9.92
C GLY A 278 -13.89 -11.10 10.31
N GLU A 279 -12.93 -11.32 9.39
CA GLU A 279 -11.51 -10.99 9.63
C GLU A 279 -11.31 -9.48 9.78
N LEU A 280 -11.96 -8.68 8.93
CA LEU A 280 -11.88 -7.22 8.99
C LEU A 280 -12.47 -6.68 10.29
N LYS A 281 -13.57 -7.26 10.76
CA LYS A 281 -14.17 -6.96 12.08
C LYS A 281 -13.26 -7.34 13.24
N PHE A 282 -12.48 -8.42 13.12
CA PHE A 282 -11.42 -8.71 14.08
C PHE A 282 -10.37 -7.58 14.10
N PHE A 283 -9.88 -7.13 12.94
CA PHE A 283 -8.90 -6.06 12.88
C PHE A 283 -9.47 -4.70 13.33
N GLU A 284 -10.74 -4.41 13.08
CA GLU A 284 -11.44 -3.24 13.63
C GLU A 284 -11.38 -3.26 15.17
N GLY A 285 -11.68 -4.42 15.78
CA GLY A 285 -11.56 -4.61 17.22
C GLY A 285 -10.11 -4.48 17.73
N GLU A 286 -9.11 -4.92 16.95
CA GLU A 286 -7.70 -4.74 17.31
C GLU A 286 -7.30 -3.26 17.32
N VAL A 287 -7.78 -2.46 16.37
CA VAL A 287 -7.51 -1.01 16.34
C VAL A 287 -8.06 -0.34 17.59
N TYR A 288 -9.34 -0.56 17.92
CA TYR A 288 -9.95 0.00 19.13
C TYR A 288 -9.22 -0.48 20.40
N ARG A 289 -8.93 -1.78 20.51
CA ARG A 289 -8.23 -2.35 21.67
C ARG A 289 -6.85 -1.71 21.90
N LEU A 290 -6.12 -1.42 20.81
CA LEU A 290 -4.76 -0.88 20.86
C LEU A 290 -4.73 0.65 20.98
N ARG A 291 -5.70 1.36 20.42
CA ARG A 291 -5.85 2.82 20.59
C ARG A 291 -6.10 3.15 22.06
N ASN A 292 -7.02 2.42 22.69
CA ASN A 292 -7.34 2.54 24.11
C ASN A 292 -7.57 4.01 24.56
N ASP A 293 -8.31 4.76 23.75
CA ASP A 293 -8.76 6.08 24.12
C ASP A 293 -9.92 5.96 25.12
N LYS A 294 -9.77 6.57 26.30
CA LYS A 294 -10.79 6.51 27.35
C LYS A 294 -11.98 7.42 27.04
N ASP A 295 -11.80 8.40 26.15
CA ASP A 295 -12.83 9.36 25.80
C ASP A 295 -13.78 8.83 24.70
N GLU A 296 -13.37 7.79 23.95
CA GLU A 296 -14.13 7.24 22.81
C GLU A 296 -14.78 5.86 23.06
N ASP A 297 -14.84 5.40 24.30
CA ASP A 297 -15.37 4.07 24.69
C ASP A 297 -14.80 2.90 23.85
N ASP A 298 -13.48 2.95 23.63
CA ASP A 298 -12.76 2.01 22.76
C ASP A 298 -12.90 0.55 23.18
N LEU A 299 -13.02 0.28 24.47
CA LEU A 299 -13.15 -1.09 24.95
C LEU A 299 -14.49 -1.70 24.56
N ASN A 300 -15.60 -0.96 24.67
CA ASN A 300 -16.90 -1.47 24.23
C ASN A 300 -17.00 -1.52 22.70
N ASN A 301 -16.36 -0.58 21.99
CA ASN A 301 -16.24 -0.66 20.53
C ASN A 301 -15.46 -1.90 20.09
N ALA A 302 -14.35 -2.23 20.78
CA ALA A 302 -13.59 -3.45 20.53
C ALA A 302 -14.44 -4.71 20.78
N VAL A 303 -15.16 -4.78 21.91
CA VAL A 303 -16.08 -5.89 22.22
C VAL A 303 -17.12 -6.07 21.11
N SER A 304 -17.75 -4.97 20.68
CA SER A 304 -18.77 -4.98 19.63
C SER A 304 -18.22 -5.50 18.30
N ALA A 305 -17.04 -5.01 17.89
CA ALA A 305 -16.36 -5.47 16.68
C ALA A 305 -15.98 -6.96 16.74
N TYR A 306 -15.47 -7.45 17.88
CA TYR A 306 -15.15 -8.86 18.05
C TYR A 306 -16.40 -9.76 18.05
N HIS A 307 -17.52 -9.33 18.64
CA HIS A 307 -18.76 -10.10 18.56
C HIS A 307 -19.28 -10.18 17.12
N GLU A 308 -19.21 -9.08 16.37
CA GLU A 308 -19.60 -9.07 14.97
C GLU A 308 -18.69 -9.97 14.13
N ALA A 309 -17.37 -9.94 14.39
CA ALA A 309 -16.42 -10.88 13.79
C ALA A 309 -16.81 -12.34 14.08
N LYS A 310 -17.15 -12.67 15.33
CA LYS A 310 -17.62 -14.01 15.73
C LYS A 310 -18.89 -14.42 14.99
N ARG A 311 -19.85 -13.51 14.86
CA ARG A 311 -21.13 -13.74 14.16
C ARG A 311 -20.93 -14.02 12.67
N LEU A 312 -20.02 -13.30 12.03
CA LEU A 312 -19.75 -13.42 10.60
C LEU A 312 -18.82 -14.60 10.25
N GLY A 313 -18.01 -15.07 11.20
CA GLY A 313 -17.03 -16.14 10.97
C GLY A 313 -15.79 -15.66 10.18
N GLY A 314 -14.83 -16.55 9.92
CA GLY A 314 -13.60 -16.22 9.18
C GLY A 314 -12.60 -15.34 9.95
N TYR A 315 -12.78 -15.18 11.26
CA TYR A 315 -11.85 -14.47 12.14
C TYR A 315 -10.72 -15.39 12.65
N PRO A 316 -9.54 -14.86 13.00
CA PRO A 316 -8.45 -15.66 13.54
C PRO A 316 -8.71 -16.07 15.00
N ALA A 317 -8.19 -17.23 15.41
CA ALA A 317 -8.29 -17.70 16.81
C ALA A 317 -7.75 -16.70 17.84
N LYS A 318 -6.80 -15.83 17.45
CA LYS A 318 -6.28 -14.71 18.26
C LYS A 318 -7.38 -13.76 18.74
N LEU A 319 -8.55 -13.70 18.09
CA LEU A 319 -9.70 -12.92 18.55
C LEU A 319 -10.05 -13.24 20.01
N HIS A 320 -10.10 -14.52 20.36
CA HIS A 320 -10.47 -14.98 21.71
C HIS A 320 -9.49 -14.44 22.77
N ARG A 321 -8.19 -14.41 22.45
CA ARG A 321 -7.17 -13.78 23.30
C ARG A 321 -7.45 -12.28 23.48
N SER A 322 -7.64 -11.58 22.37
CA SER A 322 -7.82 -10.13 22.38
C SER A 322 -9.10 -9.70 23.09
N LEU A 323 -10.21 -10.39 22.84
CA LEU A 323 -11.49 -10.15 23.49
C LEU A 323 -11.40 -10.47 25.00
N GLY A 324 -10.75 -11.57 25.37
CA GLY A 324 -10.51 -11.91 26.78
C GLY A 324 -9.69 -10.85 27.52
N ILE A 325 -8.65 -10.29 26.87
CA ILE A 325 -7.89 -9.16 27.43
C ILE A 325 -8.77 -7.92 27.60
N VAL A 326 -9.63 -7.61 26.62
CA VAL A 326 -10.56 -6.47 26.73
C VAL A 326 -11.55 -6.67 27.87
N TYR A 327 -12.15 -7.86 28.02
CA TYR A 327 -13.07 -8.14 29.11
C TYR A 327 -12.43 -7.99 30.49
N ARG A 328 -11.18 -8.41 30.69
CA ARG A 328 -10.47 -8.15 31.96
C ARG A 328 -10.34 -6.67 32.25
N ARG A 329 -10.08 -5.85 31.24
CA ARG A 329 -9.92 -4.40 31.38
C ARG A 329 -11.24 -3.70 31.66
N LEU A 330 -12.36 -4.34 31.30
CA LEU A 330 -13.73 -3.96 31.65
C LEU A 330 -14.23 -4.62 32.94
N ASP A 331 -13.36 -5.29 33.70
CA ASP A 331 -13.69 -6.05 34.93
C ASP A 331 -14.74 -7.17 34.74
N ARG A 332 -14.92 -7.65 33.50
CA ARG A 332 -15.79 -8.79 33.14
C ARG A 332 -15.01 -10.10 33.26
N ILE A 333 -14.70 -10.49 34.49
CA ILE A 333 -13.73 -11.57 34.79
C ILE A 333 -14.17 -12.94 34.25
N ASP A 334 -15.44 -13.28 34.36
CA ASP A 334 -15.96 -14.58 33.89
C ASP A 334 -15.93 -14.67 32.36
N ASP A 335 -16.40 -13.63 31.66
CA ASP A 335 -16.32 -13.56 30.20
C ASP A 335 -14.86 -13.62 29.71
N ALA A 336 -13.95 -12.95 30.43
CA ALA A 336 -12.53 -13.03 30.12
C ALA A 336 -11.98 -14.45 30.27
N ARG A 337 -12.38 -15.17 31.32
CA ARG A 337 -11.95 -16.56 31.56
C ARG A 337 -12.40 -17.47 30.40
N ASP A 338 -13.64 -17.31 29.95
CA ASP A 338 -14.21 -18.10 28.87
C ASP A 338 -13.49 -17.89 27.55
N GLU A 339 -13.25 -16.63 27.18
CA GLU A 339 -12.56 -16.27 25.94
C GLU A 339 -11.08 -16.68 25.95
N LEU A 340 -10.35 -16.41 27.05
CA LEU A 340 -8.95 -16.85 27.17
C LEU A 340 -8.83 -18.38 27.21
N GLY A 341 -9.79 -19.08 27.80
CA GLY A 341 -9.88 -20.53 27.76
C GLY A 341 -10.11 -21.06 26.35
N GLN A 342 -10.99 -20.41 25.57
CA GLN A 342 -11.21 -20.75 24.17
C GLN A 342 -9.96 -20.52 23.31
N TYR A 343 -9.22 -19.44 23.55
CA TYR A 343 -7.93 -19.21 22.89
C TYR A 343 -6.95 -20.36 23.13
N LEU A 344 -6.78 -20.79 24.38
CA LEU A 344 -5.87 -21.90 24.73
C LEU A 344 -6.31 -23.26 24.16
N ARG A 345 -7.61 -23.47 23.93
CA ARG A 345 -8.12 -24.66 23.23
C ARG A 345 -7.78 -24.65 21.75
N LEU A 346 -7.89 -23.49 21.10
CA LEU A 346 -7.62 -23.32 19.68
C LEU A 346 -6.12 -23.23 19.36
N MET A 347 -5.34 -22.67 20.28
CA MET A 347 -3.93 -22.34 20.10
C MET A 347 -3.11 -22.77 21.33
N PRO A 348 -3.07 -24.08 21.68
CA PRO A 348 -2.46 -24.56 22.93
C PRO A 348 -0.95 -24.29 23.03
N ASP A 349 -0.27 -24.26 21.89
CA ASP A 349 1.18 -24.13 21.74
C ASP A 349 1.61 -22.74 21.27
N ALA A 350 0.71 -21.74 21.32
CA ALA A 350 1.08 -20.38 20.97
C ALA A 350 2.22 -19.87 21.90
N PRO A 351 3.16 -19.06 21.39
CA PRO A 351 4.27 -18.56 22.21
C PRO A 351 3.84 -17.81 23.47
N ASP A 352 2.66 -17.19 23.45
CA ASP A 352 2.06 -16.46 24.57
C ASP A 352 1.13 -17.33 25.45
N ALA A 353 0.88 -18.59 25.10
CA ALA A 353 -0.01 -19.48 25.86
C ALA A 353 0.39 -19.63 27.35
N PRO A 354 1.68 -19.73 27.73
CA PRO A 354 2.07 -19.77 29.15
C PRO A 354 1.62 -18.53 29.92
N PHE A 355 1.74 -17.34 29.32
CA PHE A 355 1.28 -16.09 29.91
C PHE A 355 -0.25 -16.07 30.05
N ILE A 356 -0.98 -16.51 29.02
CA ILE A 356 -2.45 -16.58 29.09
C ILE A 356 -2.91 -17.57 30.18
N ARG A 357 -2.25 -18.73 30.34
CA ARG A 357 -2.55 -19.67 31.43
C ARG A 357 -2.34 -19.04 32.81
N GLN A 358 -1.34 -18.18 32.97
CA GLN A 358 -1.12 -17.44 34.22
C GLN A 358 -2.25 -16.46 34.51
N MET A 359 -2.79 -15.78 33.48
CA MET A 359 -3.92 -14.86 33.63
C MET A 359 -5.18 -15.57 34.16
N LEU A 360 -5.36 -16.87 33.85
CA LEU A 360 -6.54 -17.63 34.27
C LEU A 360 -6.50 -18.11 35.74
N LYS A 361 -5.35 -18.00 36.42
CA LYS A 361 -5.23 -18.40 37.83
C LYS A 361 -6.01 -17.43 38.73
N PRO A 362 -6.67 -17.91 39.81
CA PRO A 362 -7.25 -17.05 40.82
C PRO A 362 -6.16 -16.11 41.39
N VAL A 363 -6.52 -14.84 41.63
CA VAL A 363 -5.67 -13.96 42.44
C VAL A 363 -5.82 -14.45 43.87
N GLY A 364 -4.73 -15.00 44.43
CA GLY A 364 -4.68 -15.57 45.78
C GLY A 364 -4.66 -14.52 46.87
#